data_AF-A0A9D7UCN5-F1
#
_entry.id   AF-A0A9D7UCN5-F1
#
_cell.length_a   1.000
_cell.length_b   1.000
_cell.length_c   1.000
_cell.angle_alpha   90.00
_cell.angle_beta   90.00
_cell.angle_gamma   90.00
#
_symmetry.space_group_name_H-M   'P 1'
#
loop_
_entity.id
_entity.type
_entity.pdbx_description
1 polymer ?
#
loop_
_entity_poly.entity_id
_entity_poly.type
_entity_poly.pdbx_seq_one_letter_code
_entity_poly.pdbx_strand_id
1 'polypeptide(L)' 'MIADFAVGLNCGEIKTGAMARSERTAKYNRLLEIESELNGSEYLGKFLFK' A
#
# COMPACT_ATOMS: atom_id res chain seq x y z
N MET A 1 5.71 5.03 -6.32
CA MET A 1 5.12 6.38 -6.48
C MET A 1 3.71 6.49 -5.90
N ILE A 2 2.66 5.88 -6.47
CA ILE A 2 1.31 6.01 -5.87
C ILE A 2 1.16 5.27 -4.52
N ALA A 3 1.93 4.20 -4.31
CA ALA A 3 2.02 3.51 -3.01
C ALA A 3 2.56 4.45 -1.91
N ASP A 4 3.67 5.15 -2.21
CA ASP A 4 4.29 6.11 -1.29
C ASP A 4 3.32 7.26 -0.93
N PHE A 5 2.57 7.78 -1.90
CA PHE A 5 1.56 8.81 -1.63
C PHE A 5 0.41 8.28 -0.75
N ALA A 6 -0.08 7.06 -1.01
CA ALA A 6 -1.17 6.48 -0.23
C ALA A 6 -0.76 6.26 1.24
N VAL A 7 0.48 5.81 1.47
CA VAL A 7 1.02 5.65 2.84
C VAL A 7 1.31 7.00 3.48
N GLY A 8 1.98 7.91 2.78
CA GLY A 8 2.35 9.23 3.32
C GLY A 8 1.16 10.12 3.69
N LEU A 9 0.01 9.93 3.04
CA LEU A 9 -1.24 10.61 3.37
C LEU A 9 -2.15 9.81 4.29
N ASN A 10 -1.74 8.61 4.74
CA ASN A 10 -2.56 7.68 5.52
C ASN A 10 -3.95 7.45 4.89
N CYS A 11 -4.01 7.23 3.57
CA CYS A 11 -5.27 7.02 2.86
C CYS A 11 -6.04 5.77 3.35
N GLY A 12 -5.34 4.80 3.96
CA GLY A 12 -5.91 3.55 4.44
C GLY A 12 -6.24 2.52 3.36
N GLU A 13 -6.46 2.96 2.12
CA GLU A 13 -6.71 2.10 0.97
C GLU A 13 -6.02 2.60 -0.31
N ILE A 14 -5.70 1.66 -1.20
CA ILE A 14 -5.16 1.97 -2.51
C ILE A 14 -5.69 0.98 -3.56
N LYS A 15 -6.17 1.51 -4.68
CA LYS A 15 -6.67 0.70 -5.80
C LYS A 15 -5.66 0.69 -6.95
N THR A 16 -4.97 -0.43 -7.12
CA THR A 16 -3.88 -0.57 -8.12
C THR A 16 -4.15 -1.62 -9.21
N GLY A 17 -5.30 -2.30 -9.17
CA GLY A 17 -5.75 -3.28 -10.16
C GLY A 17 -5.18 -4.70 -9.94
N ALA A 18 -5.53 -5.67 -10.78
CA ALA A 18 -5.13 -7.07 -10.59
C ALA A 18 -3.62 -7.32 -10.78
N MET A 19 -3.07 -8.29 -10.03
CA MET A 19 -1.66 -8.70 -9.98
C MET A 19 -1.17 -9.49 -11.22
N ALA A 20 -1.38 -8.95 -12.43
CA ALA A 20 -1.08 -9.67 -13.69
C ALA A 20 -0.05 -8.96 -14.59
N ARG A 21 0.32 -7.71 -14.28
CA ARG A 21 1.25 -6.90 -15.09
C ARG A 21 2.30 -6.27 -14.19
N SER A 22 3.55 -6.24 -14.64
CA SER A 22 4.71 -5.77 -13.88
C SER A 22 4.52 -4.36 -13.31
N GLU A 23 3.94 -3.43 -14.06
CA GLU A 23 3.67 -2.06 -13.56
C GLU A 23 2.72 -2.00 -12.35
N ARG A 24 1.81 -2.98 -12.23
CA ARG A 24 0.89 -3.09 -11.10
C ARG A 24 1.54 -3.82 -9.95
N THR A 25 2.23 -4.93 -10.25
CA THR A 25 3.03 -5.68 -9.26
C THR A 25 4.06 -4.79 -8.58
N ALA A 26 4.70 -3.87 -9.31
CA ALA A 26 5.63 -2.90 -8.75
C ALA A 26 5.02 -2.02 -7.64
N LYS A 27 3.72 -1.70 -7.71
CA LYS A 27 3.04 -0.93 -6.66
C LYS A 27 2.82 -1.76 -5.39
N TYR A 28 2.52 -3.05 -5.54
CA TYR A 28 2.42 -3.97 -4.41
C TYR A 28 3.77 -4.23 -3.76
N ASN A 29 4.81 -4.46 -4.57
CA ASN A 29 6.18 -4.62 -4.07
C ASN A 29 6.63 -3.38 -3.30
N ARG A 30 6.30 -2.17 -3.81
CA ARG A 30 6.63 -0.93 -3.11
C ARG A 30 5.95 -0.83 -1.74
N LEU A 31 4.73 -1.33 -1.57
CA LEU A 31 4.08 -1.39 -0.25
C LEU A 31 4.83 -2.31 0.70
N LEU A 32 5.32 -3.47 0.22
CA LEU A 32 6.12 -4.40 1.03
C LEU A 32 7.47 -3.81 1.44
N GLU A 33 8.11 -3.06 0.53
CA GLU A 33 9.35 -2.33 0.84
C GLU A 33 9.09 -1.28 1.92
N ILE A 34 8.04 -0.46 1.77
CA ILE A 34 7.67 0.57 2.76
C ILE A 34 7.33 -0.06 4.12
N GLU A 35 6.62 -1.18 4.14
CA GLU A 35 6.33 -1.92 5.38
C GLU A 35 7.63 -2.38 6.06
N SER A 36 8.58 -2.90 5.28
CA SER A 36 9.87 -3.37 5.80
C SER A 36 10.76 -2.23 6.30
N GLU A 37 10.63 -1.03 5.74
CA GLU A 37 11.35 0.19 6.15
C GLU A 37 10.78 0.81 7.43
N LEU A 38 9.50 0.57 7.76
CA LEU A 38 8.80 1.18 8.88
C LEU A 38 8.74 0.25 10.09
N ASN A 39 9.44 0.59 11.18
CA ASN A 39 9.28 -0.09 12.46
C ASN A 39 7.94 0.31 13.13
N GLY A 40 6.85 -0.36 12.75
CA GLY A 40 5.51 -0.17 13.36
C GLY A 40 4.40 0.14 12.37
N SER A 41 4.50 -0.33 11.12
CA SER A 41 3.39 -0.22 10.16
C SER A 41 2.11 -0.90 10.69
N GLU A 42 0.97 -0.23 10.52
CA GLU A 42 -0.34 -0.76 10.92
C GLU A 42 -1.22 -1.02 9.69
N TYR A 43 -1.87 -2.18 9.66
CA TYR A 43 -2.87 -2.52 8.65
C TYR A 43 -4.28 -2.39 9.24
N LEU A 44 -5.02 -1.35 8.82
CA LEU A 44 -6.35 -1.03 9.34
C LEU A 44 -7.43 -2.07 9.00
N GLY A 45 -7.29 -2.77 7.87
CA GLY A 45 -8.20 -3.82 7.44
C GLY A 45 -9.68 -3.40 7.55
N LYS A 46 -10.46 -4.14 8.36
CA LYS A 46 -11.91 -3.87 8.53
C LYS A 46 -12.21 -2.58 9.27
N PHE A 47 -11.29 -2.06 10.08
CA PHE A 47 -11.49 -0.82 10.84
C PHE A 47 -11.48 0.43 9.96
N LEU A 48 -11.04 0.30 8.70
CA LEU A 48 -11.04 1.41 7.74
C LEU A 48 -12.46 1.86 7.37
N PHE A 49 -13.41 0.92 7.31
CA PHE A 49 -14.77 1.19 6.87
C PHE A 49 -15.71 1.29 8.07
N LYS A 50 -16.63 2.27 8.01
CA LYS A 50 -17.69 2.48 9.01
C LYS A 50 -18.98 1.76 8.63
#